data_AF-K2B012-F1
#
_entry.id   AF-K2B012-F1
#
_cell.length_a   1.000
_cell.length_b   1.000
_cell.length_c   1.000
_cell.angle_alpha   90.00
_cell.angle_beta   90.00
_cell.angle_gamma   90.00
#
_symmetry.space_group_name_H-M   'P 1'
#
loop_
_entity.id
_entity.type
_entity.pdbx_description
1 polymer ?
#
loop_
_entity_poly.entity_id
_entity_poly.type
_entity_poly.pdbx_seq_one_letter_code
_entity_poly.pdbx_strand_id
1 'polypeptide(L)'
;PLPQLDPPPNPASYGMAGLTSVDWSGPVEPLIIQIAKATHYRVRVLGNPPAIPILVSVYDKNRMIADILRDIGYQCGRRATVVVFPESRVIELRYAKN
;
A
#
# COMPACT_ATOMS: atom_id res chain seq x y z
N PRO A 1 -2.10 -19.12 -18.14
CA PRO A 1 -1.13 -17.99 -18.14
C PRO A 1 -1.56 -16.92 -17.13
N LEU A 2 -0.66 -16.43 -16.28
CA LEU A 2 -0.95 -15.24 -15.49
C LEU A 2 -1.20 -14.06 -16.46
N PRO A 3 -2.15 -13.16 -16.20
CA PRO A 3 -2.35 -11.99 -17.03
C PRO A 3 -1.04 -11.19 -17.11
N GLN A 4 -0.66 -10.74 -18.30
CA GLN A 4 0.45 -9.82 -18.46
C GLN A 4 0.02 -8.48 -17.85
N LEU A 5 0.58 -8.15 -16.69
CA LEU A 5 0.34 -6.87 -16.04
C LEU A 5 1.26 -5.83 -16.69
N ASP A 6 0.68 -4.68 -17.04
CA ASP A 6 1.49 -3.54 -17.45
C ASP A 6 2.49 -3.19 -16.33
N PRO A 7 3.74 -2.84 -16.70
CA PRO A 7 4.71 -2.43 -15.70
C PRO A 7 4.16 -1.23 -14.92
N PRO A 8 4.39 -1.18 -13.60
CA PRO A 8 3.93 -0.06 -12.81
C PRO A 8 4.58 1.24 -13.30
N PRO A 9 3.90 2.39 -13.18
CA PRO A 9 4.48 3.67 -13.54
C PRO A 9 5.74 3.96 -12.70
N ASN A 10 6.63 4.79 -13.25
CA ASN A 10 7.85 5.22 -12.57
C ASN A 10 7.52 5.85 -11.19
N PRO A 11 8.01 5.30 -10.06
CA PRO A 11 7.79 5.82 -8.70
C PRO A 11 8.08 7.31 -8.52
N ALA A 12 9.04 7.86 -9.26
CA ALA A 12 9.40 9.27 -9.19
C ALA A 12 8.28 10.18 -9.71
N SER A 13 7.51 9.73 -10.70
CA SER A 13 6.43 10.51 -11.31
C SER A 13 5.26 10.79 -10.36
N TYR A 14 5.14 10.05 -9.26
CA TYR A 14 4.10 10.22 -8.24
C TYR A 14 4.65 10.37 -6.81
N GLY A 15 5.93 10.75 -6.66
CA GLY A 15 6.50 11.10 -5.35
C GLY A 15 6.71 9.91 -4.41
N MET A 16 6.82 8.69 -4.93
CA MET A 16 7.01 7.44 -4.16
C MET A 16 8.37 6.76 -4.44
N ALA A 17 9.31 7.46 -5.10
CA ALA A 17 10.68 6.97 -5.31
C ALA A 17 11.58 7.13 -4.08
N GLY A 18 11.12 7.82 -3.03
CA GLY A 18 11.88 7.97 -1.79
C GLY A 18 12.24 6.60 -1.19
N LEU A 19 13.46 6.48 -0.69
CA LEU A 19 13.94 5.27 -0.03
C LEU A 19 13.59 5.34 1.45
N THR A 20 13.10 4.23 1.99
CA THR A 20 12.80 4.10 3.42
C THR A 20 13.18 2.70 3.92
N SER A 21 13.30 2.58 5.24
CA SER A 21 13.41 1.30 5.93
C SER A 21 12.16 1.09 6.78
N VAL A 22 11.57 -0.10 6.68
CA VAL A 22 10.34 -0.47 7.40
C VAL A 22 10.59 -1.77 8.13
N ASP A 23 10.27 -1.77 9.42
CA ASP A 23 10.19 -2.94 10.28
C ASP A 23 8.79 -2.96 10.89
N TRP A 24 7.90 -3.76 10.30
CA TRP A 24 6.50 -3.80 10.67
C TRP A 24 5.95 -5.22 10.59
N SER A 25 5.19 -5.61 11.61
CA SER A 25 4.31 -6.77 11.56
C SER A 25 3.02 -6.46 12.31
N GLY A 26 1.89 -6.44 11.61
CA GLY A 26 0.62 -6.02 12.19
C GLY A 26 -0.45 -5.69 11.16
N PRO A 27 -1.55 -5.05 11.58
CA PRO A 27 -2.63 -4.67 10.69
C PRO A 27 -2.16 -3.74 9.55
N VAL A 28 -2.73 -3.90 8.36
CA VAL A 28 -2.34 -3.13 7.18
C VAL A 28 -2.66 -1.63 7.28
N GLU A 29 -3.81 -1.28 7.86
CA GLU A 29 -4.30 0.10 7.86
C GLU A 29 -3.38 1.09 8.59
N PRO A 30 -2.89 0.80 9.82
CA PRO A 30 -1.89 1.65 10.47
C PRO A 30 -0.61 1.84 9.65
N LEU A 31 -0.13 0.81 8.96
CA LEU A 31 1.06 0.91 8.11
C LEU A 31 0.80 1.82 6.91
N ILE A 32 -0.36 1.71 6.25
CA ILE A 32 -0.76 2.60 5.15
C ILE A 32 -0.84 4.05 5.61
N ILE A 33 -1.36 4.31 6.81
CA ILE A 33 -1.41 5.66 7.40
C ILE A 33 0.00 6.23 7.63
N GLN A 34 0.93 5.42 8.14
CA GLN A 34 2.32 5.86 8.34
C GLN A 34 3.01 6.19 7.01
N ILE A 35 2.82 5.35 5.99
CA ILE A 35 3.38 5.58 4.65
C ILE A 35 2.77 6.83 4.01
N ALA A 36 1.46 7.01 4.12
CA ALA A 36 0.78 8.20 3.60
C ALA A 36 1.33 9.49 4.25
N LYS A 37 1.54 9.47 5.58
CA LYS A 37 2.14 10.59 6.30
C LYS A 37 3.57 10.89 5.81
N ALA A 38 4.39 9.88 5.59
CA ALA A 38 5.77 10.03 5.11
C ALA A 38 5.86 10.56 3.67
N THR A 39 4.80 10.38 2.87
CA THR A 39 4.76 10.71 1.44
C THR A 39 3.90 11.95 1.15
N HIS A 40 3.30 12.55 2.18
CA HIS A 40 2.32 13.62 2.04
C HIS A 40 1.09 13.24 1.20
N TYR A 41 0.67 11.98 1.30
CA TYR A 41 -0.60 11.49 0.78
C TYR A 41 -1.66 11.48 1.88
N ARG A 42 -2.92 11.56 1.48
CA ARG A 42 -4.08 11.31 2.35
C ARG A 42 -4.47 9.84 2.27
N VAL A 43 -5.02 9.28 3.33
CA VAL A 43 -5.61 7.93 3.31
C VAL A 43 -7.11 8.02 3.15
N ARG A 44 -7.68 7.17 2.31
CA ARG A 44 -9.11 6.91 2.24
C ARG A 44 -9.37 5.42 2.43
N VAL A 45 -10.20 5.08 3.40
CA VAL A 45 -10.61 3.68 3.63
C VAL A 45 -11.99 3.47 3.03
N LEU A 46 -12.15 2.42 2.22
CA LEU A 46 -13.42 2.01 1.63
C LEU A 46 -13.81 0.61 2.08
N GLY A 47 -15.10 0.41 2.32
CA GLY A 47 -15.63 -0.83 2.90
C GLY A 47 -15.51 -0.87 4.42
N ASN A 48 -15.91 -1.98 5.02
CA ASN A 48 -15.83 -2.19 6.46
C ASN A 48 -14.59 -3.01 6.79
N PRO A 49 -13.78 -2.61 7.79
CA PRO A 49 -12.69 -3.44 8.28
C PRO A 49 -13.21 -4.83 8.69
N PRO A 50 -12.54 -5.92 8.28
CA PRO A 50 -12.96 -7.27 8.66
C PRO A 50 -12.79 -7.49 10.16
N ALA A 51 -13.63 -8.36 10.74
CA ALA A 51 -13.54 -8.71 12.17
C ALA A 51 -12.17 -9.30 12.56
N ILE A 52 -11.57 -10.07 11.65
CA ILE A 52 -10.17 -10.50 11.76
C ILE A 52 -9.33 -9.54 10.91
N PRO A 53 -8.39 -8.77 11.48
CA PRO A 53 -7.56 -7.85 10.73
C PRO A 53 -6.78 -8.52 9.59
N ILE A 54 -6.42 -7.72 8.57
CA ILE A 54 -5.48 -8.15 7.53
C ILE A 54 -4.09 -7.80 8.02
N LEU A 55 -3.29 -8.83 8.30
CA LEU A 55 -1.93 -8.69 8.77
C LEU A 55 -0.96 -8.69 7.60
N VAL A 56 0.04 -7.82 7.67
CA VAL A 56 1.15 -7.74 6.73
C VAL A 56 2.45 -7.67 7.52
N SER A 57 3.53 -8.18 6.92
CA SER A 57 4.87 -8.16 7.49
C SER A 57 5.86 -7.59 6.48
N VAL A 58 6.51 -6.50 6.82
CA VAL A 58 7.47 -5.80 5.97
C VAL A 58 8.75 -5.60 6.77
N TYR A 59 9.85 -6.15 6.26
CA TYR A 59 11.19 -6.05 6.85
C TYR A 59 12.17 -5.63 5.76
N ASP A 60 12.10 -4.37 5.37
CA ASP A 60 12.84 -3.81 4.25
C ASP A 60 13.79 -2.71 4.69
N LYS A 61 14.98 -2.68 4.08
CA LYS A 61 15.97 -1.62 4.29
C LYS A 61 16.24 -0.90 2.98
N ASN A 62 16.20 0.44 3.02
CA ASN A 62 16.53 1.30 1.88
C ASN A 62 15.77 0.95 0.58
N ARG A 63 14.46 0.68 0.69
CA ARG A 63 13.58 0.30 -0.42
C ARG A 63 12.69 1.46 -0.83
N MET A 64 12.37 1.56 -2.13
CA MET A 64 11.43 2.57 -2.61
C MET A 64 10.05 2.37 -1.97
N ILE A 65 9.42 3.47 -1.55
CA ILE A 65 8.10 3.44 -0.93
C ILE A 65 7.04 2.82 -1.85
N ALA A 66 7.12 3.07 -3.16
CA ALA A 66 6.23 2.44 -4.14
C ALA A 66 6.30 0.91 -4.13
N ASP A 67 7.49 0.35 -3.94
CA ASP A 67 7.68 -1.11 -3.91
C ASP A 67 7.16 -1.71 -2.61
N ILE A 68 7.32 -1.00 -1.49
CA ILE A 68 6.73 -1.38 -0.21
C ILE A 68 5.21 -1.38 -0.29
N LEU A 69 4.59 -0.33 -0.85
CA LEU A 69 3.12 -0.29 -1.03
C LEU A 69 2.62 -1.42 -1.93
N ARG A 70 3.38 -1.76 -2.97
CA ARG A 70 3.05 -2.87 -3.86
C ARG A 70 3.11 -4.22 -3.13
N ASP A 71 4.15 -4.42 -2.32
CA ASP A 71 4.29 -5.63 -1.51
C ASP A 71 3.15 -5.75 -0.47
N ILE A 72 2.82 -4.66 0.22
CA ILE A 72 1.66 -4.62 1.13
C ILE A 72 0.37 -5.00 0.40
N GLY A 73 0.13 -4.43 -0.78
CA GLY A 73 -1.02 -4.76 -1.61
C GLY A 73 -1.04 -6.24 -2.03
N TYR A 74 0.12 -6.80 -2.34
CA TYR A 74 0.26 -8.23 -2.66
C TYR A 74 -0.05 -9.13 -1.46
N GLN A 75 0.47 -8.80 -0.27
CA GLN A 75 0.21 -9.55 0.96
C GLN A 75 -1.27 -9.51 1.40
N CYS A 76 -1.99 -8.42 1.08
CA CYS A 76 -3.44 -8.32 1.31
C CYS A 76 -4.25 -9.32 0.48
N GLY A 77 -3.70 -9.82 -0.63
CA GLY A 77 -4.33 -10.78 -1.52
C GLY A 77 -5.72 -10.32 -1.97
N ARG A 78 -6.73 -11.18 -1.77
CA ARG A 78 -8.13 -10.87 -2.14
C ARG A 78 -8.91 -10.15 -1.04
N ARG A 79 -8.33 -9.94 0.14
CA ARG A 79 -9.04 -9.40 1.32
C ARG A 79 -9.07 -7.87 1.32
N ALA A 80 -8.09 -7.24 0.69
CA ALA A 80 -8.09 -5.80 0.45
C ALA A 80 -7.27 -5.45 -0.78
N THR A 81 -7.48 -4.25 -1.30
CA THR A 81 -6.70 -3.67 -2.40
C THR A 81 -6.18 -2.29 -1.97
N VAL A 82 -4.91 -2.02 -2.27
CA VAL A 82 -4.28 -0.71 -2.06
C VAL A 82 -4.14 -0.03 -3.41
N VAL A 83 -4.73 1.16 -3.55
CA VAL A 83 -4.71 1.94 -4.80
C VAL A 83 -4.10 3.30 -4.52
N VAL A 84 -3.16 3.73 -5.36
CA VAL A 84 -2.57 5.09 -5.28
C VAL A 84 -3.20 5.93 -6.38
N PHE A 85 -3.72 7.10 -6.00
CA PHE A 85 -4.19 8.15 -6.89
C PHE A 85 -3.18 9.30 -6.86
N PRO A 86 -2.24 9.37 -7.83
CA PRO A 86 -1.18 10.39 -7.83
C PRO A 86 -1.68 11.82 -7.89
N GLU A 87 -2.66 12.09 -8.75
CA GLU A 87 -3.16 13.45 -9.02
C GLU A 87 -3.80 14.08 -7.77
N SER A 88 -4.60 13.31 -7.04
CA SER A 88 -5.28 13.77 -5.83
C SER A 88 -4.47 13.55 -4.54
N ARG A 89 -3.30 12.90 -4.65
CA ARG A 89 -2.48 12.42 -3.54
C ARG A 89 -3.28 11.65 -2.49
N VAL A 90 -3.97 10.61 -2.95
CA VAL A 90 -4.76 9.71 -2.08
C VAL A 90 -4.24 8.29 -2.20
N ILE A 91 -3.97 7.64 -1.07
CA ILE A 91 -3.83 6.19 -0.97
C ILE A 91 -5.16 5.64 -0.48
N GLU A 92 -5.80 4.81 -1.28
CA GLU A 92 -7.08 4.20 -0.96
C GLU A 92 -6.89 2.73 -0.56
N LEU A 93 -7.31 2.40 0.66
CA LEU A 93 -7.37 1.03 1.17
C LEU A 93 -8.82 0.54 1.04
N ARG A 94 -9.04 -0.44 0.18
CA ARG A 94 -10.37 -1.01 -0.09
C ARG A 94 -10.47 -2.39 0.53
N TYR A 95 -11.28 -2.56 1.56
CA TYR A 95 -11.60 -3.90 2.07
C TYR A 95 -12.56 -4.60 1.13
N ALA A 96 -12.30 -5.88 0.84
CA ALA A 96 -13.19 -6.68 0.01
C ALA A 96 -14.52 -6.89 0.72
N LYS A 97 -15.61 -6.92 -0.06
CA LYS A 97 -16.92 -7.31 0.45
C LYS A 97 -16.89 -8.82 0.70
N ASN A 98 -17.15 -9.24 1.94
CA ASN A 98 -17.38 -10.65 2.27
C ASN A 98 -18.68 -11.14 1.62
#